data_AF-A0AAQ0Q7R3-F1
#
_entry.id   AF-A0AAQ0Q7R3-F1
#
_cell.length_a   1.000
_cell.length_b   1.000
_cell.length_c   1.000
_cell.angle_alpha   90.00
_cell.angle_beta   90.00
_cell.angle_gamma   90.00
#
_symmetry.space_group_name_H-M   'P 1'
#
loop_
_entity.id
_entity.type
_entity.pdbx_description
1 polymer ?
#
loop_
_entity_poly.entity_id
_entity_poly.type
_entity_poly.pdbx_seq_one_letter_code
_entity_poly.pdbx_strand_id
1 'polypeptide(L)'
;MTKKQIEKRYNKLIDDIESMSIYDGRGTVDRYECKKCGAIIHTTYAEKGVTPFSIGCRMCGSYMQHTRTFDKATVPPSVKVLNWYRPSLEATLKMSEGEIEHILNGGLILEVPK
;
A
#
# COMPACT_ATOMS: atom_id res chain seq x y z
N MET A 1 -0.01 21.53 -5.94
CA MET A 1 -1.16 21.47 -6.90
C MET A 1 -2.41 22.09 -6.27
N THR A 2 -3.36 22.59 -7.06
CA THR A 2 -4.67 23.03 -6.54
C THR A 2 -5.59 21.83 -6.23
N LYS A 3 -6.57 22.01 -5.33
CA LYS A 3 -7.56 20.95 -5.00
C LYS A 3 -8.29 20.42 -6.24
N LYS A 4 -8.70 21.31 -7.16
CA LYS A 4 -9.37 20.93 -8.42
C LYS A 4 -8.48 20.07 -9.33
N GLN A 5 -7.17 20.36 -9.38
CA GLN A 5 -6.23 19.55 -10.15
C GLN A 5 -6.04 18.16 -9.54
N ILE A 6 -5.98 18.07 -8.21
CA ILE A 6 -5.87 16.80 -7.47
C ILE A 6 -7.11 15.94 -7.72
N GLU A 7 -8.31 16.50 -7.55
CA GLU A 7 -9.58 15.83 -7.80
C GLU A 7 -9.67 15.27 -9.23
N LYS A 8 -9.32 16.09 -10.23
CA LYS A 8 -9.32 15.64 -11.64
C LYS A 8 -8.37 14.47 -11.87
N ARG A 9 -7.14 14.52 -11.34
CA ARG A 9 -6.16 13.43 -11.47
C ARG A 9 -6.61 12.18 -10.73
N TYR A 10 -7.17 12.34 -9.53
CA TYR A 10 -7.65 11.23 -8.71
C TYR A 10 -8.81 10.50 -9.41
N ASN A 11 -9.82 11.22 -9.90
CA ASN A 11 -10.96 10.59 -10.59
C ASN A 11 -10.49 9.85 -11.84
N LYS A 12 -9.59 10.46 -12.63
CA LYS A 12 -8.98 9.78 -13.78
C LYS A 12 -8.23 8.50 -13.37
N LEU A 13 -7.48 8.52 -12.28
CA LEU A 13 -6.81 7.33 -11.76
C LEU A 13 -7.82 6.23 -11.44
N ILE A 14 -8.93 6.55 -10.78
CA ILE A 14 -9.97 5.56 -10.45
C ILE A 14 -10.59 4.96 -11.70
N ASP A 15 -10.87 5.79 -12.72
CA ASP A 15 -11.44 5.32 -13.98
C ASP A 15 -10.48 4.38 -14.73
N ASP A 16 -9.17 4.66 -14.66
CA ASP A 16 -8.17 3.95 -15.45
C ASP A 16 -7.57 2.73 -14.73
N ILE A 17 -7.46 2.72 -13.40
CA ILE A 17 -6.57 1.81 -12.63
C ILE A 17 -6.79 0.32 -12.94
N GLU A 18 -8.04 -0.12 -13.05
CA GLU A 18 -8.34 -1.53 -13.29
C GLU A 18 -7.81 -1.99 -14.66
N SER A 19 -7.84 -1.10 -15.65
CA SER A 19 -7.32 -1.35 -17.00
C SER A 19 -5.81 -1.12 -17.15
N MET A 20 -5.15 -0.46 -16.19
CA MET A 20 -3.72 -0.19 -16.27
C MET A 20 -2.89 -1.48 -16.29
N SER A 21 -1.87 -1.51 -17.15
CA SER A 21 -0.89 -2.61 -17.23
C SER A 21 0.15 -2.52 -16.11
N ILE A 22 -0.32 -2.55 -14.86
CA ILE A 22 0.50 -2.62 -13.65
C ILE A 22 0.28 -3.96 -12.95
N TYR A 23 1.24 -4.36 -12.11
CA TYR A 23 1.13 -5.56 -11.30
C TYR A 23 -0.14 -5.50 -10.43
N ASP A 24 -0.89 -6.60 -10.42
CA ASP A 24 -2.07 -6.78 -9.57
C ASP A 24 -1.74 -7.81 -8.49
N GLY A 25 -1.44 -7.34 -7.28
CA GLY A 25 -1.12 -8.19 -6.14
C GLY A 25 -2.34 -8.71 -5.37
N ARG A 26 -3.56 -8.46 -5.84
CA ARG A 26 -4.76 -8.98 -5.18
C ARG A 26 -4.72 -10.52 -5.20
N GLY A 27 -5.00 -11.13 -4.06
CA GLY A 27 -4.88 -12.59 -3.89
C GLY A 27 -3.51 -13.06 -3.41
N THR A 28 -2.55 -12.16 -3.15
CA THR A 28 -1.28 -12.52 -2.52
C THR A 28 -1.14 -11.93 -1.11
N VAL A 29 -0.21 -12.51 -0.34
CA VAL A 29 0.23 -11.98 0.95
C VAL A 29 1.75 -11.82 0.92
N ASP A 30 2.20 -10.60 1.14
CA ASP A 30 3.62 -10.23 1.16
C ASP A 30 4.15 -10.16 2.58
N ARG A 31 5.33 -10.72 2.82
CA ARG A 31 6.04 -10.68 4.10
C ARG A 31 7.16 -9.67 4.06
N TYR A 32 7.08 -8.71 4.99
CA TYR A 32 8.13 -7.74 5.25
C TYR A 32 8.87 -8.10 6.54
N GLU A 33 10.20 -8.06 6.48
CA GLU A 33 11.07 -8.43 7.60
C GLU A 33 12.06 -7.30 7.90
N CYS A 34 12.18 -6.92 9.17
CA CYS A 34 13.22 -6.00 9.63
C CYS A 34 14.49 -6.77 9.98
N LYS A 35 15.55 -6.61 9.18
CA LYS A 35 16.85 -7.26 9.45
C LYS A 35 17.54 -6.78 10.72
N LYS A 36 17.15 -5.62 11.27
CA LYS A 36 17.72 -5.07 12.51
C LYS A 36 17.15 -5.70 13.77
N CYS A 37 15.82 -5.86 13.86
CA CYS A 37 15.15 -6.32 15.09
C CYS A 37 14.37 -7.63 14.92
N GLY A 38 14.34 -8.22 13.72
CA GLY A 38 13.63 -9.46 13.43
C GLY A 38 12.11 -9.32 13.35
N ALA A 39 11.55 -8.11 13.49
CA ALA A 39 10.11 -7.91 13.35
C ALA A 39 9.62 -8.32 11.97
N ILE A 40 8.46 -8.98 11.92
CA ILE A 40 7.80 -9.44 10.70
C ILE A 40 6.40 -8.84 10.64
N ILE A 41 5.99 -8.36 9.47
CA ILE A 41 4.58 -8.09 9.17
C ILE A 41 4.17 -8.76 7.86
N HIS A 42 2.89 -9.06 7.75
CA HIS A 42 2.28 -9.56 6.53
C HIS A 42 1.32 -8.51 5.99
N THR A 43 1.29 -8.35 4.67
CA THR A 43 0.45 -7.37 3.99
C THR A 43 -0.23 -7.96 2.77
N THR A 44 -1.35 -7.39 2.33
CA THR A 44 -2.07 -7.82 1.12
C THR A 44 -2.63 -6.60 0.40
N TYR A 45 -2.96 -6.75 -0.87
CA TYR A 45 -3.56 -5.70 -1.69
C TYR A 45 -5.07 -5.76 -1.52
N ALA A 46 -5.66 -4.73 -0.90
CA ALA A 46 -7.11 -4.55 -0.93
C ALA A 46 -7.57 -3.94 -2.27
N GLU A 47 -6.70 -3.14 -2.88
CA GLU A 47 -6.92 -2.50 -4.19
C GLU A 47 -5.73 -2.71 -5.11
N LYS A 48 -5.96 -2.61 -6.42
CA LYS A 48 -4.88 -2.63 -7.42
C LYS A 48 -4.09 -1.33 -7.34
N GLY A 49 -2.76 -1.44 -7.32
CA GLY A 49 -1.86 -0.30 -7.20
C GLY A 49 -0.43 -0.71 -6.84
N VAL A 50 0.40 0.30 -6.58
CA VAL A 50 1.83 0.12 -6.30
C VAL A 50 2.09 0.17 -4.79
N THR A 51 2.84 -0.80 -4.30
CA THR A 51 3.34 -0.85 -2.92
C THR A 51 4.86 -0.70 -2.91
N PRO A 52 5.45 -0.16 -1.83
CA PRO A 52 6.89 -0.01 -1.74
C PRO A 52 7.59 -1.34 -1.42
N PHE A 53 8.78 -1.55 -1.97
CA PHE A 53 9.62 -2.71 -1.64
C PHE A 53 10.13 -2.69 -0.19
N SER A 54 10.24 -1.51 0.41
CA SER A 54 10.63 -1.33 1.81
C SER A 54 9.66 -0.41 2.55
N ILE A 55 9.50 -0.66 3.85
CA ILE A 55 8.61 0.10 4.74
C ILE A 55 9.31 0.42 6.06
N GLY A 56 8.83 1.43 6.79
CA GLY A 56 9.36 1.75 8.11
C GLY A 56 9.03 0.68 9.15
N CYS A 57 10.04 0.21 9.89
CA CYS A 57 9.87 -0.70 11.01
C CYS A 57 9.41 0.06 12.25
N ARG A 58 8.16 -0.13 12.65
CA ARG A 58 7.57 0.54 13.81
C ARG A 58 8.21 0.16 15.15
N MET A 59 8.84 -1.02 15.22
CA MET A 59 9.48 -1.51 16.45
C MET A 59 10.83 -0.84 16.75
N CYS A 60 11.59 -0.41 15.74
CA CYS A 60 12.97 0.05 15.95
C CYS A 60 13.40 1.24 15.07
N GLY A 61 12.49 1.79 14.25
CA GLY A 61 12.76 2.93 13.38
C GLY A 61 13.63 2.64 12.14
N SER A 62 14.12 1.42 11.97
CA SER A 62 14.84 1.00 10.75
C SER A 62 13.85 0.68 9.62
N TYR A 63 14.30 0.02 8.55
CA TYR A 63 13.45 -0.42 7.45
C TYR A 63 13.16 -1.92 7.53
N MET A 64 12.00 -2.31 7.00
CA MET A 64 11.62 -3.68 6.69
C MET A 64 11.64 -3.84 5.18
N GLN A 65 12.10 -4.98 4.68
CA GLN A 65 12.13 -5.28 3.25
C GLN A 65 11.14 -6.40 2.94
N HIS A 66 10.54 -6.35 1.75
CA HIS A 66 9.83 -7.50 1.19
C HIS A 66 10.81 -8.68 1.06
N THR A 67 10.41 -9.84 1.58
CA THR A 67 11.24 -11.05 1.55
C THR A 67 10.57 -12.24 0.89
N ARG A 68 9.24 -12.26 0.84
CA ARG A 68 8.49 -13.39 0.31
C ARG A 68 7.05 -12.99 -0.01
N THR A 69 6.50 -13.62 -1.04
CA THR A 69 5.08 -13.57 -1.40
C THR A 69 4.48 -14.97 -1.26
N PHE A 70 3.26 -15.03 -0.75
CA PHE A 70 2.46 -16.24 -0.59
C PHE A 70 1.14 -16.09 -1.35
N ASP A 71 0.57 -17.20 -1.79
CA ASP A 71 -0.83 -17.23 -2.20
C ASP A 71 -1.71 -17.04 -0.96
N LYS A 72 -2.66 -16.10 -1.03
CA LYS A 72 -3.56 -15.76 0.09
C LYS A 72 -4.38 -16.96 0.57
N ALA A 73 -4.75 -17.89 -0.32
CA ALA A 73 -5.48 -19.10 0.05
C ALA A 73 -4.67 -20.05 0.93
N THR A 74 -3.34 -19.93 0.93
CA THR A 74 -2.44 -20.77 1.74
C THR A 74 -2.11 -20.17 3.11
N VAL A 75 -2.47 -18.91 3.35
CA VAL A 75 -2.15 -18.21 4.60
C VAL A 75 -3.21 -18.55 5.66
N PRO A 76 -2.81 -19.05 6.85
CA PRO A 76 -3.77 -19.38 7.91
C PRO A 76 -4.56 -18.13 8.36
N PRO A 77 -5.87 -18.26 8.67
CA PRO A 77 -6.69 -17.13 9.15
C PRO A 77 -6.19 -16.49 10.45
N SER A 78 -5.38 -17.19 11.23
CA SER A 78 -4.76 -16.67 12.46
C SER A 78 -3.63 -15.66 12.20
N VAL A 79 -3.10 -15.58 10.98
CA VAL A 79 -2.05 -14.63 10.62
C VAL A 79 -2.68 -13.25 10.43
N LYS A 80 -2.21 -12.26 11.19
CA LYS A 80 -2.58 -10.86 10.97
C LYS A 80 -1.97 -10.35 9.68
N VAL A 81 -2.81 -9.94 8.74
CA VAL A 81 -2.43 -9.38 7.45
C VAL A 81 -2.97 -7.96 7.36
N LEU A 82 -2.10 -7.01 7.02
CA LEU A 82 -2.45 -5.60 6.86
C LEU A 82 -2.78 -5.27 5.40
N ASN A 83 -3.77 -4.42 5.18
CA ASN A 83 -4.16 -4.02 3.84
C ASN A 83 -3.38 -2.82 3.31
N TRP A 84 -2.94 -2.93 2.06
CA TRP A 84 -2.62 -1.80 1.19
C TRP A 84 -3.90 -1.31 0.53
N TYR A 85 -4.24 -0.04 0.76
CA TYR A 85 -5.48 0.57 0.26
C TYR A 85 -5.20 1.94 -0.36
N ARG A 86 -6.10 2.39 -1.21
CA ARG A 86 -6.13 3.74 -1.75
C ARG A 86 -7.04 4.59 -0.84
N PRO A 87 -6.53 5.67 -0.23
CA PRO A 87 -7.38 6.60 0.51
C PRO A 87 -8.45 7.22 -0.39
N SER A 88 -9.60 7.59 0.18
CA SER A 88 -10.62 8.37 -0.53
C SER A 88 -10.07 9.75 -0.95
N LEU A 89 -10.67 10.38 -1.96
CA LEU A 89 -10.28 11.74 -2.36
C LEU A 89 -10.26 12.72 -1.18
N GLU A 90 -11.26 12.65 -0.29
CA GLU A 90 -11.32 13.52 0.89
C GLU A 90 -10.13 13.29 1.84
N ALA A 91 -9.72 12.03 2.03
CA ALA A 91 -8.54 11.69 2.82
C ALA A 91 -7.26 12.17 2.10
N THR A 92 -7.13 11.90 0.79
CA THR A 92 -5.98 12.32 -0.02
C THR A 92 -5.76 13.84 0.03
N LEU A 93 -6.82 14.64 -0.03
CA LEU A 93 -6.74 16.11 0.05
C LEU A 93 -6.20 16.65 1.39
N LYS A 94 -6.13 15.81 2.44
CA LYS A 94 -5.60 16.14 3.77
C LYS A 94 -4.15 15.65 3.97
N MET A 95 -3.58 14.92 3.02
CA MET A 95 -2.22 14.36 3.10
C MET A 95 -1.16 15.40 2.72
N SER A 96 0.12 15.08 2.96
CA SER A 96 1.24 15.90 2.49
C SER A 96 1.35 15.88 0.95
N GLU A 97 2.03 16.87 0.37
CA GLU A 97 2.18 16.95 -1.10
C GLU A 97 2.86 15.70 -1.69
N GLY A 98 3.85 15.14 -0.99
CA GLY A 98 4.52 13.91 -1.42
C GLY A 98 3.62 12.68 -1.39
N GLU A 99 2.78 12.57 -0.35
CA GLU A 99 1.78 11.49 -0.27
C GLU A 99 0.70 11.64 -1.34
N ILE A 100 0.25 12.87 -1.60
CA ILE A 100 -0.72 13.14 -2.68
C ILE A 100 -0.15 12.66 -4.02
N GLU A 101 1.09 13.05 -4.36
CA GLU A 101 1.72 12.58 -5.60
C GLU A 101 1.89 11.05 -5.62
N HIS A 102 2.25 10.42 -4.49
CA HIS A 102 2.31 8.96 -4.39
C HIS A 102 0.96 8.32 -4.75
N ILE A 103 -0.16 8.79 -4.17
CA ILE A 103 -1.50 8.29 -4.48
C ILE A 103 -1.85 8.52 -5.96
N LEU A 104 -1.64 9.74 -6.46
CA LEU A 104 -2.01 10.11 -7.83
C LEU A 104 -1.22 9.35 -8.90
N ASN A 105 -0.08 8.76 -8.55
CA ASN A 105 0.72 7.89 -9.41
C ASN A 105 0.39 6.39 -9.21
N GLY A 106 -0.72 6.07 -8.54
CA GLY A 106 -1.20 4.70 -8.33
C GLY A 106 -0.65 4.03 -7.06
N GLY A 107 0.05 4.77 -6.21
CA GLY A 107 0.56 4.28 -4.93
C GLY A 107 -0.55 3.98 -3.92
N LEU A 108 -0.31 2.95 -3.10
CA LEU A 108 -1.19 2.55 -1.99
C LEU A 108 -0.57 2.91 -0.64
N ILE A 109 -1.40 2.96 0.40
CA ILE A 109 -1.02 3.21 1.79
C ILE A 109 -1.27 1.96 2.62
N LEU A 110 -0.35 1.66 3.53
CA LEU A 110 -0.49 0.56 4.47
C LEU A 110 -1.41 0.98 5.61
N GLU A 111 -2.43 0.18 5.89
CA GLU A 111 -3.25 0.41 7.06
C GLU A 111 -2.41 0.33 8.35
N VAL A 112 -2.67 1.28 9.24
CA VAL A 112 -2.06 1.34 10.56
C VAL A 112 -2.93 0.49 11.48
N PRO A 113 -2.39 -0.51 12.20
CA PRO A 113 -3.15 -1.16 13.26
C PRO A 113 -3.62 -0.09 14.25
N LYS A 114 -4.92 -0.03 14.50
CA LYS A 114 -5.50 0.72 15.63
C LYS A 114 -5.08 0.10 16.95
#